data_AF-A0ABC8KBH7-F1
#
_entry.id   AF-A0ABC8KBH7-F1
#
_cell.length_a   1.000
_cell.length_b   1.000
_cell.length_c   1.000
_cell.angle_alpha   90.00
_cell.angle_beta   90.00
_cell.angle_gamma   90.00
#
_symmetry.space_group_name_H-M   'P 1'
#
loop_
_entity.id
_entity.type
_entity.pdbx_description
1 polymer ?
#
loop_
_entity_poly.entity_id
_entity_poly.type
_entity_poly.pdbx_seq_one_letter_code
_entity_poly.pdbx_strand_id
1 'polypeptide(L)' 'MHISFLYVYEKVIANMRVLMTEDSNNAVSNSFLLDDASSIPFSVDDLSKSMERFDIADIEPPPLIRENSGLSFLLPVTE' A
#
# COMPACT_ATOMS: atom_id res chain seq x y z
N MET A 1 -16.19 -14.39 -41.52
CA MET A 1 -15.76 -13.32 -40.58
C MET A 1 -16.01 -13.68 -39.11
N HIS A 2 -17.12 -14.32 -38.74
CA HIS A 2 -17.42 -14.70 -37.35
C HIS A 2 -16.51 -15.83 -36.79
N ILE A 3 -16.19 -16.83 -37.62
CA ILE A 3 -15.38 -18.00 -37.24
C ILE A 3 -13.91 -17.63 -36.93
N SER A 4 -13.37 -16.63 -37.64
CA SER A 4 -11.99 -16.15 -37.46
C SER A 4 -11.79 -15.45 -36.11
N PHE A 5 -12.80 -14.75 -35.60
CA PHE A 5 -12.72 -14.04 -34.32
C PHE A 5 -12.68 -15.01 -33.13
N LEU A 6 -13.47 -16.09 -33.21
CA LEU A 6 -13.50 -17.16 -32.21
C LEU A 6 -12.16 -17.92 -32.15
N TYR A 7 -11.55 -18.19 -33.31
CA TYR A 7 -10.24 -18.85 -33.39
C TYR A 7 -9.11 -17.99 -32.81
N VAL A 8 -9.14 -16.68 -33.07
CA VAL A 8 -8.16 -15.74 -32.48
C VAL A 8 -8.34 -15.65 -30.97
N TYR A 9 -9.58 -15.60 -30.47
CA TYR A 9 -9.86 -15.58 -29.03
C TYR A 9 -9.32 -16.83 -28.32
N GLU A 10 -9.64 -18.02 -28.83
CA GLU A 10 -9.12 -19.30 -28.30
C GLU A 10 -7.58 -19.32 -28.27
N LYS A 11 -6.94 -18.89 -29.37
CA LYS A 11 -5.48 -18.86 -29.46
C LYS A 11 -4.85 -17.90 -28.45
N VAL A 12 -5.44 -16.73 -28.26
CA VAL A 12 -4.94 -15.73 -27.29
C VAL A 12 -5.07 -16.25 -25.86
N ILE A 13 -6.22 -16.81 -25.49
CA ILE A 13 -6.44 -17.36 -24.14
C ILE A 13 -5.53 -18.57 -23.90
N ALA A 14 -5.39 -19.47 -24.88
CA ALA A 14 -4.48 -20.61 -24.77
C ALA A 14 -3.02 -20.17 -24.56
N ASN A 15 -2.58 -19.14 -25.29
CA ASN A 15 -1.23 -18.59 -25.15
C ASN A 15 -1.02 -17.91 -23.79
N MET A 16 -2.02 -17.17 -23.29
CA MET A 16 -1.97 -16.57 -21.95
C MET A 16 -1.89 -17.65 -20.86
N ARG A 17 -2.67 -18.74 -20.97
CA ARG A 17 -2.59 -19.86 -20.00
C ARG A 17 -1.20 -20.48 -19.95
N VAL A 18 -0.59 -20.77 -21.10
CA VAL A 18 0.77 -21.33 -21.17
C VAL A 18 1.76 -20.41 -20.47
N LEU A 19 1.79 -19.12 -20.82
CA LEU A 19 2.69 -18.13 -20.22
C LEU A 19 2.52 -17.96 -18.71
N MET A 20 1.28 -18.07 -18.18
CA MET A 20 0.99 -17.91 -16.75
C MET A 20 1.31 -19.16 -15.92
N THR A 21 1.47 -20.32 -16.57
CA THR A 21 1.74 -21.61 -15.89
C THR A 21 3.17 -22.11 -16.08
N GLU A 22 3.93 -21.58 -17.05
CA GLU A 22 5.28 -22.06 -17.41
C GLU A 22 6.34 -21.82 -16.31
N ASP A 23 6.18 -20.79 -15.47
CA ASP A 23 7.09 -20.49 -14.34
C ASP A 23 6.62 -21.05 -12.98
N SER A 24 5.39 -21.57 -12.90
CA SER A 24 4.76 -21.93 -11.63
C SER A 24 4.88 -23.42 -11.33
N ASN A 25 6.10 -23.88 -11.01
CA ASN A 25 6.37 -25.25 -10.58
C ASN A 25 5.91 -25.58 -9.14
N ASN A 26 5.06 -24.75 -8.53
CA ASN A 26 4.52 -25.00 -7.20
C ASN A 26 3.00 -24.81 -7.19
N ALA A 27 2.31 -25.92 -7.43
CA ALA A 27 0.87 -26.02 -7.21
C ALA A 27 0.54 -25.72 -5.75
N VAL A 28 -0.65 -25.14 -5.51
CA VAL A 28 -1.28 -24.91 -4.19
C VAL A 28 -0.96 -23.56 -3.52
N SER A 29 -1.12 -22.47 -4.26
CA SER A 29 -1.69 -21.25 -3.68
C SER A 29 -2.70 -20.70 -4.68
N ASN A 30 -3.84 -20.20 -4.21
CA ASN A 30 -4.95 -19.70 -5.04
C ASN A 30 -4.56 -18.40 -5.79
N SER A 31 -3.53 -18.43 -6.63
CA SER A 31 -2.85 -17.26 -7.20
C SER A 31 -3.72 -16.40 -8.13
N PHE A 32 -4.93 -16.82 -8.48
CA PHE A 32 -5.89 -15.99 -9.22
C PHE A 32 -6.59 -14.97 -8.32
N LEU A 33 -6.79 -15.33 -7.05
CA LEU A 33 -7.35 -14.43 -6.04
C LEU A 33 -6.19 -13.83 -5.25
N LEU A 34 -6.14 -12.50 -5.17
CA LEU A 34 -5.22 -11.85 -4.24
C LEU A 34 -5.61 -12.27 -2.83
N ASP A 35 -4.65 -12.76 -2.05
CA ASP A 35 -4.89 -13.18 -0.67
C ASP A 35 -5.15 -11.95 0.22
N ASP A 36 -6.29 -11.91 0.89
CA ASP A 36 -6.71 -10.77 1.74
C ASP A 36 -5.78 -10.56 2.95
N ALA A 37 -4.98 -11.57 3.32
CA ALA A 37 -4.00 -11.48 4.39
C ALA A 37 -2.63 -10.94 3.93
N SER A 38 -2.39 -10.82 2.61
CA SER A 38 -1.15 -10.28 2.05
C SER A 38 -1.15 -8.75 2.02
N SER A 39 -1.40 -8.13 3.17
CA SER A 39 -1.13 -6.70 3.33
C SER A 39 0.35 -6.41 3.08
N ILE A 40 0.64 -5.34 2.34
CA ILE A 40 2.01 -4.87 2.16
C ILE A 40 2.42 -4.19 3.48
N PRO A 41 3.43 -4.70 4.21
CA PRO A 41 3.87 -4.07 5.45
C PRO A 41 4.50 -2.72 5.13
N PHE A 42 4.03 -1.66 5.81
CA PHE A 42 4.67 -0.34 5.71
C PHE A 42 5.82 -0.23 6.70
N SER A 43 6.94 0.35 6.27
CA SER A 43 8.04 0.65 7.17
C SER A 43 7.89 2.04 7.79
N VAL A 44 8.58 2.27 8.91
CA VAL A 44 8.71 3.62 9.49
C VAL A 44 9.42 4.58 8.52
N ASP A 45 10.31 4.06 7.69
CA ASP A 45 11.00 4.83 6.66
C ASP A 45 10.05 5.28 5.54
N ASP A 46 9.09 4.45 5.15
CA ASP A 46 8.05 4.82 4.18
C ASP A 46 7.16 5.95 4.71
N LEU A 47 6.79 5.88 5.99
CA LEU A 47 6.04 6.95 6.65
C LEU A 47 6.86 8.25 6.69
N SER A 48 8.13 8.17 7.09
CA SER A 48 9.01 9.34 7.19
C SER A 48 9.27 10.02 5.84
N LYS A 49 9.27 9.26 4.73
CA LYS A 49 9.46 9.82 3.38
C LYS A 49 8.21 10.54 2.87
N SER A 50 7.02 10.09 3.26
CA SER A 50 5.75 10.69 2.84
C SER A 50 5.32 11.87 3.73
N MET A 51 5.86 12.00 4.94
CA MET A 51 5.52 13.08 5.86
C MET A 51 6.12 14.41 5.40
N GLU A 52 5.30 15.47 5.39
CA GLU A 52 5.81 16.84 5.20
C GLU A 52 6.71 17.22 6.39
N ARG A 53 7.88 17.79 6.10
CA ARG A 53 8.80 18.28 7.14
C ARG A 53 8.30 19.63 7.61
N PHE A 54 7.78 19.70 8.83
CA PHE A 54 7.46 20.94 9.52
C PHE A 54 8.22 21.01 10.85
N ASP A 55 8.50 22.22 11.32
CA ASP A 55 9.01 22.43 12.67
C ASP A 55 7.84 22.38 13.66
N ILE A 56 7.99 21.57 14.71
CA ILE A 56 6.98 21.45 15.77
C ILE A 56 6.87 22.80 16.53
N ALA A 57 7.94 23.59 16.56
CA ALA A 57 7.93 24.93 17.16
C ALA A 57 7.03 25.92 16.42
N ASP A 58 6.80 25.73 15.11
CA ASP A 58 5.96 26.60 14.29
C ASP A 58 4.45 26.30 14.43
N ILE A 59 4.09 25.23 15.16
CA ILE A 59 2.70 24.84 15.37
C ILE A 59 2.18 25.40 16.68
N GLU A 60 1.16 26.26 16.61
CA GLU A 60 0.45 26.72 17.80
C GLU A 60 -0.33 25.55 18.43
N PRO A 61 -0.08 25.19 19.70
CA PRO A 61 -0.76 24.09 20.36
C PRO A 61 -2.25 24.40 20.57
N PRO A 62 -3.15 23.42 20.41
CA PRO A 62 -4.57 23.60 20.67
C PRO A 62 -4.88 24.14 22.09
N PRO A 63 -5.97 24.92 22.27
CA PRO A 63 -6.33 25.53 23.57
C PRO A 63 -6.42 24.52 24.72
N LEU A 64 -6.95 23.32 24.45
CA LEU A 64 -7.09 22.24 25.42
C LEU A 64 -5.75 21.80 26.04
N ILE A 65 -4.66 21.88 25.26
CA ILE A 65 -3.30 21.55 25.72
C ILE A 65 -2.72 22.72 26.52
N ARG A 66 -2.96 23.96 26.07
CA ARG A 66 -2.46 25.18 26.71
C ARG A 66 -3.08 25.44 28.08
N GLU A 67 -4.36 25.11 28.25
CA GLU A 67 -5.12 25.35 29.47
C GLU A 67 -4.94 24.24 30.52
N ASN A 68 -4.44 23.07 30.12
CA ASN A 68 -4.23 21.94 31.01
C ASN A 68 -2.76 21.88 31.46
N SER A 69 -2.49 22.30 32.69
CA SER A 69 -1.13 22.33 33.26
C SER A 69 -0.44 20.95 33.28
N GLY A 70 -1.21 19.86 33.31
CA GLY A 70 -0.70 18.48 33.23
C GLY A 70 -0.18 18.08 31.85
N LEU A 71 -0.46 18.87 30.81
CA LEU A 71 -0.02 18.64 29.43
C LEU A 71 1.16 19.54 29.02
N SER A 72 1.78 20.26 29.98
CA SER A 72 2.92 21.14 29.73
C SER A 72 4.11 20.46 29.03
N PHE A 73 4.27 19.14 29.19
CA PHE A 73 5.32 18.35 28.52
C PHE A 73 5.14 18.22 27.00
N LEU A 74 3.94 18.53 26.47
CA LEU A 74 3.66 18.55 25.03
C LEU A 74 3.94 19.92 24.39
N LEU A 75 4.17 20.96 25.20
CA LEU A 75 4.53 22.27 24.69
C LEU A 75 5.99 22.23 24.22
N PRO A 76 6.32 22.92 23.11
CA PRO A 76 7.71 23.01 22.66
C PRO A 76 8.59 23.61 23.77
N VAL A 77 9.75 22.98 23.99
CA VAL A 77 10.76 23.48 24.93
C VAL A 77 11.31 24.79 24.37
N THR A 78 10.88 25.91 24.91
CA THR A 78 11.58 27.19 24.77
C THR A 78 12.87 27.12 25.57
N GLU A 79 14.02 27.06 24.90
CA GLU A 79 15.30 27.51 25.46
C GLU A 79 15.30 29.02 25.72
#